data_AF-A0A928YS34-F1
#
_entry.id   AF-A0A928YS34-F1
#
_cell.length_a   1.000
_cell.length_b   1.000
_cell.length_c   1.000
_cell.angle_alpha   90.00
_cell.angle_beta   90.00
_cell.angle_gamma   90.00
#
_symmetry.space_group_name_H-M   'P 1'
#
loop_
_entity.id
_entity.type
_entity.pdbx_description
1 polymer ?
#
loop_
_entity_poly.entity_id
_entity_poly.type
_entity_poly.pdbx_seq_one_letter_code
_entity_poly.pdbx_strand_id
1 'polypeptide(L)'
;MFFVINKIEHAVHSNDGLHNPKNPSNPMVLGIYRTQSKTALFTVYSKKAYGEFWDEVTQKKIPRRFWIPEMKAFASQKAAEAPQPPFIFKLTVVGWIFVALMIATMGLIVYQEVKPPVPKSAIYTAMEKAPVVGDIFFGHYEKYKEKRTPIGAEIGFGWFKIVKVEGSDFYLSKSMEMSKTSKPKEQLNSSDYETETLPALQLSEQTGYNIRFKSADGLTEVYISEKK
;
A
#
# COMPACT_ATOMS: atom_id res chain seq x y z
N MET A 1 -26.74 -9.82 0.76
CA MET A 1 -26.63 -11.08 -0.02
C MET A 1 -25.51 -10.89 -1.04
N PHE A 2 -24.43 -11.67 -0.96
CA PHE A 2 -23.21 -11.41 -1.74
C PHE A 2 -23.27 -11.93 -3.19
N PHE A 3 -24.03 -12.99 -3.43
CA PHE A 3 -24.19 -13.62 -4.74
C PHE A 3 -25.53 -14.36 -4.83
N VAL A 4 -26.24 -14.20 -5.95
CA VAL A 4 -27.52 -14.85 -6.24
C VAL A 4 -27.53 -15.31 -7.68
N ILE A 5 -27.99 -16.54 -7.93
CA ILE A 5 -28.31 -16.99 -9.28
C ILE A 5 -29.82 -17.21 -9.35
N ASN A 6 -30.47 -16.41 -10.18
CA ASN A 6 -31.89 -16.54 -10.49
C ASN A 6 -32.07 -17.15 -11.87
N LYS A 7 -33.12 -17.94 -12.00
CA LYS A 7 -33.63 -18.43 -13.26
C LYS A 7 -34.89 -17.64 -13.59
N ILE A 8 -34.85 -16.90 -14.69
CA ILE A 8 -35.96 -16.04 -15.11
C ILE A 8 -36.68 -16.73 -16.25
N GLU A 9 -37.99 -16.90 -16.10
CA GLU A 9 -38.87 -17.38 -17.16
C GLU A 9 -39.21 -16.24 -18.13
N HIS A 10 -39.03 -16.50 -19.41
CA HIS A 10 -39.29 -15.53 -20.48
C HIS A 10 -40.56 -15.85 -21.27
N ALA A 11 -40.81 -17.13 -21.53
CA ALA A 11 -41.97 -17.58 -22.27
C ALA A 11 -42.29 -19.04 -21.94
N VAL A 12 -43.57 -19.39 -22.07
CA VAL A 12 -44.04 -20.77 -22.05
C VAL A 12 -44.70 -21.03 -23.39
N HIS A 13 -44.32 -22.13 -24.03
CA HIS A 13 -44.90 -22.56 -25.29
C HIS A 13 -45.61 -23.90 -25.10
N SER A 14 -46.83 -23.98 -25.63
CA SER A 14 -47.50 -25.26 -25.84
C SER A 14 -46.72 -26.07 -26.87
N ASN A 15 -46.75 -27.38 -26.70
CA ASN A 15 -46.09 -28.29 -27.61
C ASN A 15 -47.07 -28.71 -28.72
N ASP A 16 -46.86 -28.18 -29.92
CA ASP A 16 -47.64 -28.55 -31.10
C ASP A 16 -47.15 -29.92 -31.61
N GLY A 17 -47.76 -31.00 -31.10
CA GLY A 17 -47.54 -32.37 -31.57
C GLY A 17 -46.40 -33.15 -30.89
N LEU A 18 -45.71 -32.58 -29.89
CA LEU A 18 -44.69 -33.30 -29.11
C LEU A 18 -45.27 -33.90 -27.83
N HIS A 19 -45.08 -35.21 -27.64
CA HIS A 19 -45.53 -35.93 -26.44
C HIS A 19 -44.43 -36.08 -25.38
N ASN A 20 -44.84 -36.18 -24.12
CA ASN A 20 -43.93 -36.43 -23.01
C ASN A 20 -43.34 -37.86 -23.12
N PRO A 21 -42.03 -38.02 -23.30
CA PRO A 21 -41.39 -39.33 -23.50
C PRO A 21 -41.40 -40.21 -22.25
N LYS A 22 -41.66 -39.63 -21.06
CA LYS A 22 -41.75 -40.37 -19.79
C LYS A 22 -43.17 -40.85 -19.50
N ASN A 23 -44.16 -40.02 -19.79
CA ASN A 23 -45.58 -40.27 -19.56
C ASN A 23 -46.38 -39.73 -20.76
N PRO A 24 -46.61 -40.52 -21.83
CA PRO A 24 -47.22 -40.02 -23.06
C PRO A 24 -48.62 -39.39 -22.87
N SER A 25 -49.34 -39.83 -21.85
CA SER A 25 -50.67 -39.31 -21.48
C SER A 25 -50.64 -37.94 -20.79
N ASN A 26 -49.47 -37.50 -20.30
CA ASN A 26 -49.37 -36.22 -19.60
C ASN A 26 -49.01 -35.10 -20.59
N PRO A 27 -49.73 -33.96 -20.56
CA PRO A 27 -49.33 -32.78 -21.32
C PRO A 27 -47.98 -32.25 -20.83
N MET A 28 -47.24 -31.67 -21.77
CA MET A 28 -45.91 -31.12 -21.56
C MET A 28 -45.84 -29.73 -22.17
N VAL A 29 -45.13 -28.84 -21.48
CA VAL A 29 -44.88 -27.46 -21.92
C VAL A 29 -43.39 -27.18 -22.01
N LEU A 30 -43.01 -26.30 -22.92
CA LEU A 30 -41.65 -25.79 -23.05
C LEU A 30 -41.56 -24.42 -22.36
N GLY A 31 -40.81 -24.36 -21.25
CA GLY A 31 -40.42 -23.09 -20.64
C GLY A 31 -39.09 -22.60 -21.21
N ILE A 32 -39.03 -21.34 -21.62
CA ILE A 32 -37.80 -20.65 -22.04
C ILE A 32 -37.28 -19.83 -20.88
N TYR A 33 -36.02 -20.07 -20.52
CA TYR A 33 -35.40 -19.49 -19.34
C TYR A 33 -34.09 -18.80 -19.66
N ARG A 34 -33.72 -17.83 -18.81
CA ARG A 34 -32.42 -17.19 -18.82
C ARG A 34 -31.87 -17.11 -17.40
N THR A 35 -30.59 -17.40 -17.26
CA THR A 35 -29.90 -17.26 -15.98
C THR A 35 -29.51 -15.80 -15.76
N GLN A 36 -29.78 -15.31 -14.57
CA GLN A 36 -29.33 -14.01 -14.07
C GLN A 36 -28.44 -14.23 -12.84
N SER A 37 -27.23 -13.70 -12.87
CA SER A 37 -26.34 -13.66 -11.71
C SER A 37 -26.32 -12.24 -11.15
N LYS A 38 -26.65 -12.09 -9.87
CA LYS A 38 -26.59 -10.82 -9.15
C LYS A 38 -25.54 -10.90 -8.06
N THR A 39 -24.64 -9.94 -8.03
CA THR A 39 -23.69 -9.72 -6.94
C THR A 39 -23.96 -8.36 -6.31
N ALA A 40 -23.28 -8.05 -5.22
CA ALA A 40 -23.33 -6.71 -4.65
C ALA A 40 -22.85 -5.62 -5.64
N LEU A 41 -21.92 -5.95 -6.53
CA LEU A 41 -21.25 -4.99 -7.41
C LEU A 41 -21.85 -4.93 -8.82
N PHE A 42 -22.43 -6.03 -9.32
CA PHE A 42 -22.92 -6.09 -10.69
C PHE A 42 -24.05 -7.11 -10.87
N THR A 43 -24.81 -6.94 -11.95
CA THR A 43 -25.79 -7.90 -12.45
C THR A 43 -25.38 -8.37 -13.83
N VAL A 44 -25.43 -9.68 -14.06
CA VAL A 44 -25.13 -10.32 -15.34
C VAL A 44 -26.33 -11.13 -15.79
N TYR A 45 -26.72 -10.99 -17.06
CA TYR A 45 -27.61 -11.92 -17.73
C TYR A 45 -26.81 -12.83 -18.64
N SER A 46 -27.17 -14.11 -18.67
CA SER A 46 -26.66 -15.03 -19.68
C SER A 46 -27.08 -14.57 -21.09
N LYS A 47 -26.14 -14.60 -22.03
CA LYS A 47 -26.37 -14.17 -23.41
C LYS A 47 -27.43 -15.02 -24.11
N LYS A 48 -27.40 -16.33 -23.87
CA LYS A 48 -28.28 -17.31 -24.52
C LYS A 48 -29.41 -17.70 -23.57
N ALA A 49 -30.65 -17.69 -24.07
CA ALA A 49 -31.75 -18.35 -23.41
C ALA A 49 -31.65 -19.87 -23.62
N TYR A 50 -32.36 -20.65 -22.82
CA TYR A 50 -32.42 -22.10 -22.95
C TYR A 50 -33.81 -22.62 -22.62
N GLY A 51 -34.22 -23.67 -23.33
CA GLY A 51 -35.48 -24.36 -23.06
C GLY A 51 -35.34 -25.41 -21.95
N GLU A 52 -36.43 -25.62 -21.21
CA GLU A 52 -36.66 -26.79 -20.37
C GLU A 52 -38.11 -27.27 -20.55
N PHE A 53 -38.28 -28.57 -20.76
CA PHE A 53 -39.60 -29.18 -20.79
C PHE A 53 -40.08 -29.55 -19.39
N TRP A 54 -41.35 -29.28 -19.12
CA TRP A 54 -42.01 -29.60 -17.86
C TRP A 54 -43.26 -30.45 -18.13
N ASP A 55 -43.45 -31.47 -17.31
CA ASP A 55 -44.70 -32.21 -17.23
C ASP A 55 -45.70 -31.36 -16.44
N GLU A 56 -46.81 -31.00 -17.08
CA GLU A 56 -47.77 -30.04 -16.54
C GLU A 56 -48.59 -30.61 -15.37
N VAL A 57 -48.78 -31.93 -15.33
CA VAL A 57 -49.53 -32.60 -14.25
C VAL A 57 -48.66 -32.78 -13.02
N THR A 58 -47.43 -33.25 -13.21
CA THR A 58 -46.52 -33.55 -12.09
C THR A 58 -45.65 -32.35 -11.70
N GLN A 59 -45.66 -31.28 -12.49
CA GLN A 59 -44.82 -30.08 -12.32
C GLN A 59 -43.33 -30.43 -12.20
N LYS A 60 -42.90 -31.50 -12.89
CA LYS A 60 -41.52 -31.99 -12.87
C LYS A 60 -40.85 -31.71 -14.21
N LYS A 61 -39.62 -31.18 -14.12
CA LYS A 61 -38.73 -31.02 -15.26
C LYS A 61 -38.43 -32.38 -15.89
N ILE A 62 -38.58 -32.45 -17.21
CA ILE A 62 -38.24 -33.64 -18.00
C ILE A 62 -36.73 -33.59 -18.32
N PRO A 63 -35.93 -34.57 -17.82
CA PRO A 63 -34.48 -34.56 -18.01
C PRO A 63 -34.07 -34.58 -19.49
N ARG A 64 -33.04 -33.81 -19.86
CA ARG A 64 -32.52 -33.70 -21.24
C ARG A 64 -32.16 -35.02 -21.91
N ARG A 65 -31.79 -36.04 -21.12
CA ARG A 65 -31.48 -37.39 -21.62
C ARG A 65 -32.67 -38.08 -22.28
N PHE A 66 -33.90 -37.71 -21.90
CA PHE A 66 -35.12 -38.28 -22.47
C PHE A 66 -35.63 -37.48 -23.68
N TRP A 67 -34.96 -36.39 -24.06
CA TRP A 67 -35.43 -35.56 -25.15
C TRP A 67 -35.13 -36.23 -26.48
N ILE A 68 -36.19 -36.40 -27.29
CA ILE A 68 -36.07 -36.81 -28.68
C ILE A 68 -35.44 -35.67 -29.52
N PRO A 69 -34.88 -35.99 -30.71
CA PRO A 69 -34.26 -34.98 -31.58
C PRO A 69 -35.20 -33.80 -31.90
N GLU A 70 -36.48 -34.05 -32.12
CA GLU A 70 -37.48 -33.02 -32.40
C GLU A 70 -37.67 -32.06 -31.22
N MET A 71 -37.73 -32.57 -30.00
CA MET A 71 -37.78 -31.75 -28.78
C MET A 71 -36.55 -30.84 -28.66
N LYS A 72 -35.36 -31.36 -28.99
CA LYS A 72 -34.11 -30.58 -28.96
C LYS A 72 -34.13 -29.48 -30.03
N ALA A 73 -34.58 -29.80 -31.24
CA ALA A 73 -34.72 -28.84 -32.34
C ALA A 73 -35.72 -27.73 -31.96
N PHE A 74 -36.91 -28.11 -31.49
CA PHE A 74 -37.95 -27.17 -31.05
C PHE A 74 -37.47 -26.26 -29.92
N ALA A 75 -36.84 -26.82 -28.89
CA ALA A 75 -36.28 -26.04 -27.79
C ALA A 75 -35.16 -25.10 -28.25
N SER A 76 -34.32 -25.51 -29.21
CA SER A 76 -33.25 -24.67 -29.74
C SER A 76 -33.78 -23.51 -30.58
N GLN A 77 -34.82 -23.77 -31.39
CA GLN A 77 -35.50 -22.77 -32.20
C GLN A 77 -36.16 -21.72 -31.31
N LYS A 78 -36.99 -22.14 -30.36
CA LYS A 78 -37.67 -21.22 -29.44
C LYS A 78 -36.72 -20.46 -28.51
N ALA A 79 -35.61 -21.09 -28.10
CA ALA A 79 -34.57 -20.38 -27.35
C ALA A 79 -33.82 -19.32 -28.19
N ALA A 80 -33.71 -19.52 -29.51
CA ALA A 80 -33.12 -18.53 -30.42
C ALA A 80 -34.08 -17.38 -30.74
N GLU A 81 -35.39 -17.65 -30.79
CA GLU A 81 -36.45 -16.65 -30.94
C GLU A 81 -36.64 -15.77 -29.68
N ALA A 82 -36.12 -16.20 -28.52
CA ALA A 82 -36.26 -15.49 -27.27
C ALA A 82 -35.64 -14.08 -27.33
N PRO A 83 -36.30 -13.06 -26.76
CA PRO A 83 -35.80 -11.68 -26.79
C PRO A 83 -34.42 -11.59 -26.13
N GLN A 84 -33.54 -10.76 -26.70
CA GLN A 84 -32.21 -10.50 -26.14
C GLN A 84 -32.30 -9.94 -24.72
N PRO A 85 -31.30 -10.17 -23.86
CA PRO A 85 -31.32 -9.60 -22.52
C PRO A 85 -31.23 -8.06 -22.61
N PRO A 86 -31.86 -7.31 -21.70
CA PRO A 86 -31.81 -5.85 -21.72
C PRO A 86 -30.38 -5.31 -21.55
N PHE A 87 -29.51 -6.09 -20.89
CA PHE A 87 -28.08 -5.86 -20.81
C PHE A 87 -27.39 -7.19 -20.49
N ILE A 88 -26.15 -7.35 -20.90
CA ILE A 88 -25.34 -8.53 -20.53
C ILE A 88 -24.69 -8.30 -19.16
N PHE A 89 -24.15 -7.10 -18.93
CA PHE A 89 -23.49 -6.71 -17.69
C PHE A 89 -23.91 -5.30 -17.31
N LYS A 90 -24.20 -5.09 -16.03
CA LYS A 90 -24.50 -3.77 -15.48
C LYS A 90 -23.95 -3.66 -14.07
N LEU A 91 -23.13 -2.64 -13.82
CA LEU A 91 -22.70 -2.29 -12.47
C LEU A 91 -23.89 -1.79 -11.65
N THR A 92 -23.93 -2.18 -10.40
CA THR A 92 -24.84 -1.59 -9.40
C THR A 92 -24.29 -0.23 -8.97
N VAL A 93 -25.11 0.56 -8.27
CA VAL A 93 -24.65 1.82 -7.65
C VAL A 93 -23.47 1.57 -6.71
N VAL A 94 -23.52 0.49 -5.93
CA VAL A 94 -22.42 0.05 -5.06
C VAL A 94 -21.17 -0.31 -5.88
N GLY A 95 -21.35 -0.98 -7.02
CA GLY A 95 -20.26 -1.27 -7.96
C GLY A 95 -19.57 -0.01 -8.48
N TRP A 96 -20.34 1.03 -8.82
CA TRP A 96 -19.78 2.31 -9.25
C TRP A 96 -19.00 3.02 -8.14
N ILE A 97 -19.52 3.02 -6.91
CA ILE A 97 -18.81 3.58 -5.74
C ILE A 97 -17.48 2.84 -5.53
N PHE A 98 -17.49 1.51 -5.64
CA PHE A 98 -16.28 0.70 -5.54
C PHE A 98 -15.25 1.04 -6.63
N VAL A 99 -15.69 1.22 -7.88
CA VAL A 99 -14.80 1.64 -8.98
C VAL A 99 -14.21 3.03 -8.72
N ALA A 100 -15.02 3.98 -8.26
CA ALA A 100 -14.52 5.33 -7.93
C ALA A 100 -13.49 5.30 -6.80
N LEU A 101 -13.72 4.48 -5.77
CA LEU A 101 -12.78 4.30 -4.67
C LEU A 101 -11.46 3.69 -5.16
N MET A 102 -11.50 2.68 -6.03
CA MET A 102 -10.31 2.08 -6.63
C MET A 102 -9.51 3.09 -7.47
N ILE A 103 -10.19 3.96 -8.23
CA ILE A 103 -9.51 5.01 -9.01
C ILE A 103 -8.86 6.03 -8.07
N ALA A 104 -9.56 6.46 -7.01
CA ALA A 104 -9.04 7.42 -6.05
C ALA A 104 -7.81 6.87 -5.29
N THR A 105 -7.84 5.61 -4.85
CA THR A 105 -6.71 5.00 -4.16
C THR A 105 -5.51 4.85 -5.08
N MET A 106 -5.70 4.40 -6.32
CA MET A 106 -4.61 4.33 -7.31
C MET A 106 -4.04 5.72 -7.62
N GLY A 107 -4.90 6.74 -7.76
CA GLY A 107 -4.47 8.13 -7.95
C GLY A 107 -3.65 8.66 -6.76
N LEU A 108 -4.03 8.31 -5.53
CA LEU A 108 -3.30 8.70 -4.33
C LEU A 108 -1.92 8.03 -4.25
N ILE A 109 -1.83 6.75 -4.60
CA ILE A 109 -0.55 6.02 -4.66
C ILE A 109 0.38 6.72 -5.66
N VAL A 110 -0.10 6.96 -6.89
CA VAL A 110 0.69 7.66 -7.92
C VAL A 110 1.11 9.04 -7.43
N TYR A 111 0.20 9.81 -6.84
CA TYR A 111 0.49 11.14 -6.29
C TYR A 111 1.60 11.10 -5.22
N GLN A 112 1.60 10.09 -4.34
CA GLN A 112 2.62 9.96 -3.31
C GLN A 112 4.01 9.59 -3.86
N GLU A 113 4.07 8.85 -4.96
CA GLU A 113 5.32 8.47 -5.62
C GLU A 113 5.91 9.61 -6.47
N VAL A 114 5.06 10.40 -7.14
CA VAL A 114 5.52 11.48 -8.05
C VAL A 114 5.62 12.84 -7.38
N LYS A 115 5.12 13.03 -6.15
CA LYS A 115 5.25 14.32 -5.46
C LYS A 115 6.75 14.63 -5.26
N PRO A 116 7.21 15.83 -5.60
CA PRO A 116 8.60 16.20 -5.39
C PRO A 116 8.95 16.13 -3.90
N PRO A 117 10.19 15.74 -3.55
CA PRO A 117 10.65 15.78 -2.17
C PRO A 117 10.51 17.20 -1.63
N VAL A 118 10.02 17.32 -0.40
CA VAL A 118 9.94 18.62 0.30
C VAL A 118 11.35 19.23 0.32
N PRO A 119 11.52 20.52 -0.01
CA PRO A 119 12.83 21.15 0.01
C PRO A 119 13.48 20.97 1.38
N LYS A 120 14.69 20.40 1.37
CA LYS A 120 15.52 20.26 2.58
C LYS A 120 15.77 21.65 3.16
N SER A 121 15.73 21.77 4.50
CA SER A 121 16.04 23.04 5.15
C SER A 121 17.49 23.47 4.86
N ALA A 122 17.77 24.77 4.92
CA ALA A 122 19.13 25.28 4.75
C ALA A 122 20.11 24.67 5.78
N ILE A 123 19.63 24.44 7.00
CA ILE A 123 20.40 23.82 8.10
C ILE A 123 20.75 22.37 7.75
N TYR A 124 19.78 21.59 7.26
CA TYR A 124 20.01 20.21 6.83
C TYR A 124 21.06 20.13 5.71
N THR A 125 20.97 21.04 4.74
CA THR A 125 21.94 21.12 3.62
C THR A 125 23.33 21.55 4.09
N ALA A 126 23.41 22.43 5.10
CA ALA A 126 24.68 22.86 5.69
C ALA A 126 25.36 21.72 6.46
N MET A 127 24.59 20.85 7.12
CA MET A 127 25.10 19.68 7.84
C MET A 127 25.56 18.54 6.91
N GLU A 128 25.08 18.47 5.66
CA GLU A 128 25.57 17.50 4.66
C GLU A 128 26.94 17.87 4.07
N LYS A 129 27.39 19.12 4.23
CA LYS A 129 28.71 19.55 3.74
C LYS A 129 29.82 19.07 4.66
N ALA A 130 30.91 18.57 4.08
CA ALA A 130 32.08 18.14 4.83
C ALA A 130 32.54 19.24 5.82
N PRO A 131 32.78 18.91 7.10
CA PRO A 131 33.19 19.90 8.09
C PRO A 131 34.52 20.55 7.75
N VAL A 132 34.64 21.87 7.90
CA VAL A 132 35.87 22.63 7.59
C VAL A 132 36.44 23.33 8.83
N VAL A 133 37.72 23.71 8.76
CA VAL A 133 38.38 24.47 9.83
C VAL A 133 37.61 25.76 10.10
N GLY A 134 37.34 26.02 11.38
CA GLY A 134 36.56 27.16 11.85
C GLY A 134 35.07 26.90 12.04
N ASP A 135 34.54 25.77 11.52
CA ASP A 135 33.15 25.40 11.77
C ASP A 135 32.87 25.16 13.25
N ILE A 136 31.71 25.64 13.70
CA ILE A 136 31.23 25.48 15.08
C ILE A 136 29.97 24.63 15.06
N PHE A 137 29.96 23.61 15.89
CA PHE A 137 28.91 22.60 15.98
C PHE A 137 28.39 22.48 17.39
N PHE A 138 27.09 22.26 17.55
CA PHE A 138 26.48 21.91 18.84
C PHE A 138 26.27 20.40 18.94
N GLY A 139 26.51 19.83 20.11
CA GLY A 139 26.37 18.41 20.30
C GLY A 139 26.74 17.93 21.69
N HIS A 140 27.15 16.67 21.78
CA HIS A 140 27.73 16.09 22.98
C HIS A 140 28.88 15.15 22.64
N TYR A 141 29.74 14.89 23.62
CA TYR A 141 30.75 13.86 23.53
C TYR A 141 30.54 12.81 24.61
N GLU A 142 31.00 11.60 24.31
CA GLU A 142 31.09 10.50 25.25
C GLU A 142 32.52 9.97 25.25
N LYS A 143 33.14 9.93 26.42
CA LYS A 143 34.47 9.35 26.62
C LYS A 143 34.34 8.11 27.49
N TYR A 144 34.57 6.95 26.89
CA TYR A 144 34.43 5.64 27.52
C TYR A 144 35.72 5.22 28.23
N LYS A 145 35.59 4.51 29.36
CA LYS A 145 36.72 3.85 30.04
C LYS A 145 37.15 2.57 29.30
N GLU A 146 36.19 1.88 28.69
CA GLU A 146 36.38 0.68 27.89
C GLU A 146 35.55 0.78 26.61
N LYS A 147 36.06 0.27 25.48
CA LYS A 147 35.39 0.35 24.17
C LYS A 147 33.92 -0.11 24.26
N ARG A 148 33.00 0.77 23.86
CA ARG A 148 31.54 0.52 23.78
C ARG A 148 30.85 0.21 25.11
N THR A 149 31.49 0.50 26.25
CA THR A 149 30.86 0.34 27.57
C THR A 149 30.39 1.72 28.08
N PRO A 150 29.07 2.01 28.07
CA PRO A 150 28.55 3.30 28.50
C PRO A 150 28.61 3.49 30.02
N ILE A 151 28.84 2.41 30.79
CA ILE A 151 28.89 2.46 32.25
C ILE A 151 30.15 3.22 32.70
N GLY A 152 29.94 4.39 33.29
CA GLY A 152 31.02 5.26 33.78
C GLY A 152 31.70 6.11 32.71
N ALA A 153 31.07 6.27 31.55
CA ALA A 153 31.51 7.20 30.51
C ALA A 153 31.35 8.65 30.98
N GLU A 154 32.31 9.49 30.62
CA GLU A 154 32.21 10.93 30.80
C GLU A 154 31.41 11.52 29.64
N ILE A 155 30.30 12.19 29.96
CA ILE A 155 29.40 12.81 28.98
C ILE A 155 29.41 14.32 29.19
N GLY A 156 29.56 15.07 28.09
CA GLY A 156 29.44 16.52 28.12
C GLY A 156 28.72 17.07 26.89
N PHE A 157 27.80 18.00 27.12
CA PHE A 157 27.01 18.72 26.13
C PHE A 157 27.58 20.13 25.96
N GLY A 158 27.73 20.60 24.71
CA GLY A 158 28.28 21.92 24.44
C GLY A 158 28.63 22.16 22.98
N TRP A 159 29.45 23.19 22.77
CA TRP A 159 29.88 23.61 21.44
C TRP A 159 31.26 23.03 21.12
N PHE A 160 31.45 22.67 19.86
CA PHE A 160 32.69 22.10 19.34
C PHE A 160 33.15 22.93 18.15
N LYS A 161 34.41 23.31 18.14
CA LYS A 161 35.02 24.03 17.02
C LYS A 161 36.04 23.15 16.33
N ILE A 162 36.00 23.08 14.99
CA ILE A 162 37.05 22.41 14.23
C ILE A 162 38.26 23.34 14.16
N VAL A 163 39.35 22.93 14.80
CA VAL A 163 40.58 23.70 14.88
C VAL A 163 41.54 23.32 13.74
N LYS A 164 41.54 22.05 13.35
CA LYS A 164 42.46 21.51 12.35
C LYS A 164 41.85 20.28 11.66
N VAL A 165 42.17 20.09 10.39
CA VAL A 165 41.84 18.90 9.61
C VAL A 165 43.12 18.41 8.93
N GLU A 166 43.52 17.17 9.17
CA GLU A 166 44.67 16.52 8.54
C GLU A 166 44.23 15.21 7.87
N GLY A 167 44.08 15.23 6.55
CA GLY A 167 43.56 14.08 5.82
C GLY A 167 42.14 13.73 6.27
N SER A 168 41.98 12.56 6.91
CA SER A 168 40.72 12.07 7.48
C SER A 168 40.52 12.44 8.96
N ASP A 169 41.52 13.05 9.59
CA ASP A 169 41.54 13.28 11.03
C ASP A 169 41.13 14.73 11.34
N PHE A 170 40.16 14.86 12.23
CA PHE A 170 39.58 16.11 12.69
C PHE A 170 39.97 16.38 14.13
N TYR A 171 40.44 17.59 14.39
CA TYR A 171 40.81 18.06 15.72
C TYR A 171 39.76 19.06 16.20
N LEU A 172 38.93 18.61 17.13
CA LEU A 172 37.83 19.39 17.70
C LEU A 172 38.25 19.96 19.05
N SER A 173 37.97 21.24 19.28
CA SER A 173 38.05 21.87 20.59
C SER A 173 36.67 21.95 21.21
N LYS A 174 36.56 21.65 22.51
CA LYS A 174 35.33 21.82 23.30
C LYS A 174 35.19 23.27 23.75
N SER A 175 33.96 23.73 23.99
CA SER A 175 33.69 24.97 24.72
C SER A 175 34.18 24.84 26.17
N MET A 176 34.68 25.94 26.76
CA MET A 176 35.18 25.91 28.15
C MET A 176 34.12 25.47 29.17
N GLU A 177 32.86 25.78 28.92
CA GLU A 177 31.73 25.42 29.79
C GLU A 177 30.89 24.30 29.19
N MET A 178 31.29 23.04 29.44
CA MET A 178 30.50 21.86 29.06
C MET A 178 29.47 21.52 30.15
N SER A 179 28.24 21.19 29.75
CA SER A 179 27.22 20.72 30.68
C SER A 179 27.24 19.20 30.82
N LYS A 180 27.08 18.69 32.03
CA LYS A 180 26.94 17.23 32.28
C LYS A 180 25.54 16.69 31.96
N THR A 181 24.58 17.59 31.75
CA THR A 181 23.20 17.26 31.39
C THR A 181 22.83 17.99 30.12
N SER A 182 21.88 17.45 29.35
CA SER A 182 21.37 18.14 28.17
C SER A 182 20.78 19.50 28.55
N LYS A 183 21.20 20.56 27.84
CA LYS A 183 20.69 21.92 27.97
C LYS A 183 20.48 22.52 26.58
N PRO A 184 19.54 23.46 26.43
CA PRO A 184 19.39 24.21 25.19
C PRO A 184 20.70 24.93 24.81
N LYS A 185 21.02 24.94 23.52
CA LYS A 185 22.27 25.52 22.99
C LYS A 185 22.42 27.01 23.32
N GLU A 186 21.31 27.73 23.48
CA GLU A 186 21.26 29.16 23.82
C GLU A 186 21.77 29.44 25.24
N GLN A 187 21.77 28.42 26.10
CA GLN A 187 22.23 28.52 27.49
C GLN A 187 23.69 28.13 27.67
N LEU A 188 24.41 27.79 26.60
CA LEU A 188 25.77 27.28 26.64
C LEU A 188 26.72 28.21 25.89
N ASN A 189 27.91 28.43 26.45
CA ASN A 189 28.91 29.31 25.88
C ASN A 189 29.42 28.76 24.54
N SER A 190 29.33 29.57 23.48
CA SER A 190 29.77 29.23 22.11
C SER A 190 30.92 30.10 21.60
N SER A 191 31.50 30.91 22.49
CA SER A 191 32.51 31.93 22.19
C SER A 191 33.90 31.49 22.66
N ASP A 192 33.95 30.87 23.85
CA ASP A 192 35.21 30.47 24.49
C ASP A 192 35.43 28.97 24.36
N TYR A 193 36.59 28.60 23.83
CA TYR A 193 36.98 27.22 23.58
C TYR A 193 38.27 26.88 24.33
N GLU A 194 38.39 25.61 24.72
CA GLU A 194 39.62 25.08 25.31
C GLU A 194 40.81 25.26 24.34
N THR A 195 42.01 25.45 24.88
CA THR A 195 43.24 25.50 24.05
C THR A 195 43.64 24.11 23.56
N GLU A 196 43.27 23.09 24.32
CA GLU A 196 43.53 21.69 24.01
C GLU A 196 42.43 21.10 23.14
N THR A 197 42.84 20.41 22.07
CA THR A 197 41.91 19.66 21.21
C THR A 197 41.68 18.27 21.77
N LEU A 198 40.52 17.69 21.46
CA LEU A 198 40.28 16.26 21.60
C LEU A 198 41.32 15.45 20.78
N PRO A 199 41.53 14.17 21.12
CA PRO A 199 42.32 13.25 20.29
C PRO A 199 41.80 13.26 18.85
N ALA A 200 42.65 12.92 17.88
CA ALA A 200 42.26 12.85 16.47
C ALA A 200 40.98 12.01 16.29
N LEU A 201 39.95 12.63 15.70
CA LEU A 201 38.67 11.99 15.45
C LEU A 201 38.44 11.82 13.95
N GLN A 202 37.84 10.70 13.56
CA GLN A 202 37.46 10.41 12.19
C GLN A 202 35.96 10.51 12.02
N LEU A 203 35.54 11.04 10.88
CA LEU A 203 34.13 11.10 10.52
C LEU A 203 33.59 9.69 10.26
N SER A 204 32.67 9.25 11.10
CA SER A 204 32.05 7.92 11.02
C SER A 204 30.68 7.94 10.34
N GLU A 205 29.94 9.03 10.49
CA GLU A 205 28.61 9.20 9.92
C GLU A 205 28.36 10.69 9.64
N GLN A 206 27.78 11.00 8.47
CA GLN A 206 27.33 12.32 8.10
C GLN A 206 26.04 12.20 7.28
N THR A 207 24.89 12.28 7.95
CA THR A 207 23.57 12.10 7.36
C THR A 207 22.59 13.14 7.91
N GLY A 208 22.35 14.22 7.16
CA GLY A 208 21.45 15.28 7.60
C GLY A 208 21.90 15.89 8.93
N TYR A 209 21.06 15.86 9.96
CA TYR A 209 21.36 16.40 11.30
C TYR A 209 22.25 15.52 12.18
N ASN A 210 22.75 14.40 11.66
CA ASN A 210 23.63 13.50 12.41
C ASN A 210 25.03 13.56 11.81
N ILE A 211 25.95 14.19 12.55
CA ILE A 211 27.38 14.07 12.28
C ILE A 211 28.03 13.38 13.47
N ARG A 212 28.73 12.28 13.24
CA ARG A 212 29.39 11.51 14.29
C ARG A 212 30.87 11.37 14.02
N PHE A 213 31.68 11.83 14.97
CA PHE A 213 33.12 11.64 14.98
C PHE A 213 33.50 10.56 15.98
N LYS A 214 34.52 9.75 15.66
CA LYS A 214 35.04 8.70 16.53
C LYS A 214 36.56 8.72 16.54
N SER A 215 37.17 8.58 17.71
CA SER A 215 38.61 8.38 17.81
C SER A 215 39.02 6.99 17.28
N ALA A 216 40.25 6.87 16.80
CA ALA A 216 40.79 5.60 16.29
C ALA A 216 40.81 4.48 17.36
N ASP A 217 40.99 4.85 18.62
CA ASP A 217 40.91 3.94 19.77
C ASP A 217 39.47 3.60 20.19
N GLY A 218 38.45 4.20 19.59
CA GLY A 218 37.04 3.98 19.92
C GLY A 218 36.64 4.36 21.35
N LEU A 219 37.46 5.15 22.05
CA LEU A 219 37.19 5.61 23.42
C LEU A 219 36.50 6.97 23.45
N THR A 220 36.55 7.76 22.39
CA THR A 220 35.90 9.07 22.30
C THR A 220 34.96 9.11 21.10
N GLU A 221 33.70 9.41 21.35
CA GLU A 221 32.72 9.69 20.30
C GLU A 221 32.14 11.09 20.48
N VAL A 222 31.98 11.83 19.39
CA VAL A 222 31.34 13.16 19.38
C VAL A 222 30.15 13.10 18.44
N TYR A 223 29.01 13.54 18.95
CA TYR A 223 27.72 13.54 18.30
C TYR A 223 27.27 14.97 18.11
N ILE A 224 27.15 15.39 16.85
CA ILE A 224 26.72 16.74 16.48
C ILE A 224 25.28 16.67 16.00
N SER A 225 24.49 17.62 16.50
CA SER A 225 23.08 17.79 16.11
C SER A 225 22.84 19.07 15.31
N GLU A 226 23.71 20.08 15.43
CA GLU A 226 23.54 21.37 14.76
C GLU A 226 24.87 22.06 14.41
N LYS A 227 24.82 22.98 13.44
CA LYS A 227 25.94 23.88 13.05
C LYS A 227 25.51 25.32 13.26
N LYS A 228 26.43 26.13 13.79
CA LYS A 228 26.27 27.58 13.98
C LYS A 228 26.59 28.35 12.71
#